data_AF-A0A9C8H8Q7-F1
#
_entry.id   AF-A0A9C8H8Q7-F1
#
_cell.length_a   1.000
_cell.length_b   1.000
_cell.length_c   1.000
_cell.angle_alpha   90.00
_cell.angle_beta   90.00
_cell.angle_gamma   90.00
#
_symmetry.space_group_name_H-M   'P 1'
#
loop_
_entity.id
_entity.type
_entity.pdbx_description
1 polymer ?
#
loop_
_entity_poly.entity_id
_entity_poly.type
_entity_poly.pdbx_seq_one_letter_code
_entity_poly.pdbx_strand_id
1 'polypeptide(L)'
;MKNYVQPGNTITLTAPYEVASGDGMLVGAIFGVAAGDAANGATVEAALVGVFDLKKTASQAWSAGAKIYWDDSARECTTVDTSNTAIGVATEAVAGGAGDVIGRVRLNGSF
;
A
#
# COMPACT_ATOMS: atom_id res chain seq x y z
N MET A 1 13.04 -27.13 0.53
CA MET A 1 12.73 -27.48 1.93
C MET A 1 11.31 -28.06 1.95
N LYS A 2 11.00 -29.09 2.75
CA LYS A 2 9.66 -29.75 2.70
C LYS A 2 8.49 -28.83 3.06
N ASN A 3 8.78 -27.69 3.67
CA ASN A 3 7.84 -26.69 4.18
C ASN A 3 7.96 -25.32 3.47
N TYR A 4 8.87 -25.18 2.51
CA TYR A 4 9.03 -23.92 1.79
C TYR A 4 7.97 -23.84 0.70
N VAL A 5 7.10 -22.83 0.79
CA VAL A 5 6.02 -22.60 -0.18
C VAL A 5 6.47 -21.64 -1.27
N GLN A 6 6.85 -20.41 -0.91
CA GLN A 6 7.27 -19.37 -1.86
C GLN A 6 8.03 -18.23 -1.14
N PRO A 7 8.72 -17.31 -1.84
CA PRO A 7 9.47 -16.22 -1.22
C PRO A 7 8.60 -15.20 -0.47
N GLY A 8 7.29 -15.13 -0.74
CA GLY A 8 6.35 -14.24 -0.03
C GLY A 8 6.35 -12.78 -0.50
N ASN A 9 7.21 -12.42 -1.46
CA ASN A 9 7.28 -11.06 -2.01
C ASN A 9 6.00 -10.66 -2.74
N THR A 10 5.39 -11.63 -3.41
CA THR A 10 4.09 -11.54 -4.06
C THR A 10 3.29 -12.75 -3.63
N ILE A 11 2.03 -12.56 -3.23
CA ILE A 11 1.12 -13.66 -2.87
C ILE A 11 -0.26 -13.39 -3.46
N THR A 12 -0.99 -14.46 -3.76
CA THR A 12 -2.39 -14.36 -4.17
C THR A 12 -3.27 -14.04 -2.96
N LEU A 13 -4.06 -12.98 -3.04
CA LEU A 13 -5.02 -12.57 -2.02
C LEU A 13 -6.40 -12.35 -2.63
N THR A 14 -7.43 -12.46 -1.81
CA THR A 14 -8.79 -12.08 -2.18
C THR A 14 -8.93 -10.57 -2.03
N ALA A 15 -9.33 -9.88 -3.11
CA ALA A 15 -9.52 -8.45 -3.10
C ALA A 15 -10.66 -8.06 -2.14
N PRO A 16 -10.40 -7.20 -1.13
CA PRO A 16 -11.40 -6.80 -0.13
C PRO A 16 -12.45 -5.84 -0.70
N TYR A 17 -12.15 -5.24 -1.85
CA TYR A 17 -13.01 -4.38 -2.64
C TYR A 17 -12.54 -4.42 -4.10
N GLU A 18 -13.20 -3.69 -4.99
CA GLU A 18 -12.75 -3.55 -6.38
C GLU A 18 -11.45 -2.74 -6.45
N VAL A 19 -10.37 -3.39 -6.89
CA VAL A 19 -9.01 -2.82 -7.00
C VAL A 19 -8.59 -2.81 -8.47
N ALA A 20 -7.89 -1.76 -8.88
CA ALA A 20 -7.17 -1.72 -10.14
C ALA A 20 -5.69 -2.11 -9.95
N SER A 21 -5.01 -2.44 -11.04
CA SER A 21 -3.55 -2.62 -11.03
C SER A 21 -2.86 -1.37 -10.49
N GLY A 22 -1.98 -1.56 -9.49
CA GLY A 22 -1.28 -0.48 -8.79
C GLY A 22 -1.99 0.06 -7.55
N ASP A 23 -3.25 -0.34 -7.30
CA ASP A 23 -3.94 0.07 -6.07
C ASP A 23 -3.40 -0.69 -4.86
N GLY A 24 -3.30 0.03 -3.74
CA GLY A 24 -3.05 -0.58 -2.44
C GLY A 24 -4.31 -1.30 -1.95
N MET A 25 -4.14 -2.43 -1.27
CA MET A 25 -5.23 -3.14 -0.63
C MET A 25 -4.77 -3.76 0.70
N LEU A 26 -5.69 -3.76 1.68
CA LEU A 26 -5.45 -4.29 3.00
C LEU A 26 -6.35 -5.51 3.25
N VAL A 27 -5.74 -6.68 3.45
CA VAL A 27 -6.44 -7.93 3.76
C VAL A 27 -6.05 -8.37 5.16
N GLY A 28 -6.90 -8.04 6.15
CA GLY A 28 -6.58 -8.23 7.56
C GLY A 28 -5.39 -7.35 7.96
N ALA A 29 -4.26 -7.98 8.29
CA ALA A 29 -3.01 -7.26 8.53
C ALA A 29 -2.18 -7.08 7.26
N ILE A 30 -2.43 -7.85 6.19
CA ILE A 30 -1.54 -7.88 5.02
C ILE A 30 -1.86 -6.73 4.09
N PHE A 31 -0.95 -5.76 4.00
CA PHE A 31 -0.98 -4.74 2.95
C PHE A 31 -0.18 -5.19 1.74
N GLY A 32 -0.73 -4.97 0.55
CA GLY A 32 -0.03 -5.17 -0.72
C GLY A 32 -0.57 -4.30 -1.83
N VAL A 33 0.17 -4.24 -2.93
CA VAL A 33 -0.22 -3.52 -4.15
C VAL A 33 -0.69 -4.52 -5.19
N ALA A 34 -1.89 -4.33 -5.73
CA ALA A 34 -2.48 -5.23 -6.70
C ALA A 34 -1.69 -5.20 -8.02
N ALA A 35 -1.30 -6.38 -8.54
CA ALA A 35 -0.59 -6.50 -9.81
C ALA A 35 -1.54 -6.41 -11.02
N GLY A 36 -2.85 -6.56 -10.82
CA GLY A 36 -3.88 -6.52 -11.85
C GLY A 36 -5.22 -6.07 -11.29
N ASP A 37 -6.20 -5.90 -12.17
CA ASP A 37 -7.55 -5.52 -11.78
C ASP A 37 -8.29 -6.72 -11.17
N ALA A 38 -9.04 -6.48 -10.10
CA ALA A 38 -9.87 -7.50 -9.48
C ALA A 38 -11.13 -6.91 -8.86
N ALA A 39 -12.27 -7.55 -9.14
CA ALA A 39 -13.52 -7.24 -8.46
C ALA A 39 -13.47 -7.69 -6.99
N ASN A 40 -14.35 -7.11 -6.16
CA ASN A 40 -14.50 -7.55 -4.77
C ASN A 40 -14.75 -9.07 -4.69
N GLY A 41 -13.99 -9.77 -3.86
CA GLY A 41 -14.07 -11.21 -3.68
C GLY A 41 -13.35 -12.04 -4.76
N ALA A 42 -12.82 -11.42 -5.81
CA ALA A 42 -11.93 -12.07 -6.77
C ALA A 42 -10.51 -12.18 -6.22
N THR A 43 -9.69 -13.05 -6.82
CA THR A 43 -8.29 -13.22 -6.43
C THR A 43 -7.36 -12.37 -7.29
N VAL A 44 -6.32 -11.82 -6.68
CA VAL A 44 -5.30 -11.01 -7.34
C VAL A 44 -3.93 -11.25 -6.72
N GLU A 45 -2.89 -11.19 -7.55
CA GLU A 45 -1.51 -11.18 -7.06
C GLU A 45 -1.21 -9.81 -6.42
N ALA A 46 -0.75 -9.82 -5.18
CA ALA A 46 -0.42 -8.62 -4.44
C ALA A 46 1.07 -8.58 -4.13
N ALA A 47 1.74 -7.46 -4.41
CA ALA A 47 3.13 -7.24 -4.05
C ALA A 47 3.23 -6.66 -2.63
N LEU A 48 3.94 -7.34 -1.73
CA LEU A 48 4.06 -7.00 -0.31
C LEU A 48 5.35 -6.24 0.00
N VAL A 49 6.31 -6.27 -0.92
CA VAL A 49 7.61 -5.62 -0.81
C VAL A 49 7.93 -4.88 -2.10
N GLY A 50 8.66 -3.78 -1.98
CA GLY A 50 9.04 -2.95 -3.12
C GLY A 50 8.82 -1.47 -2.84
N VAL A 51 8.88 -0.69 -3.91
CA VAL A 51 8.64 0.76 -3.88
C VAL A 51 7.56 1.06 -4.91
N PHE A 52 6.47 1.69 -4.48
CA PHE A 52 5.29 1.94 -5.30
C PHE A 52 4.87 3.40 -5.21
N ASP A 53 4.38 3.93 -6.33
CA ASP A 53 3.71 5.22 -6.37
C ASP A 53 2.25 4.99 -5.97
N LEU A 54 1.87 5.48 -4.79
CA LEU A 54 0.54 5.27 -4.20
C LEU A 54 -0.19 6.59 -4.03
N LYS A 55 -1.52 6.53 -4.12
CA LYS A 55 -2.37 7.67 -3.83
C LYS A 55 -2.18 8.09 -2.37
N LYS A 56 -1.97 9.37 -2.14
CA LYS A 56 -1.89 9.96 -0.80
C LYS A 56 -2.99 10.97 -0.55
N THR A 57 -3.25 11.21 0.73
CA THR A 57 -4.14 12.30 1.15
C THR A 57 -3.64 13.63 0.61
N ALA A 58 -4.55 14.36 -0.05
CA ALA A 58 -4.29 15.68 -0.59
C ALA A 58 -3.91 16.66 0.53
N SER A 59 -3.19 17.73 0.19
CA SER A 59 -2.82 18.78 1.14
C SER A 59 -1.94 18.31 2.33
N GLN A 60 -1.27 17.17 2.19
CA GLN A 60 -0.36 16.62 3.20
C GLN A 60 1.06 16.51 2.65
N ALA A 61 2.01 17.28 3.19
CA ALA A 61 3.40 17.20 2.76
C ALA A 61 4.10 15.98 3.38
N TRP A 62 4.95 15.32 2.61
CA TRP A 62 5.78 14.21 3.07
C TRP A 62 7.26 14.57 2.97
N SER A 63 8.07 14.02 3.88
CA SER A 63 9.52 14.03 3.80
C SER A 63 10.05 12.64 3.46
N ALA A 64 11.23 12.56 2.83
CA ALA A 64 11.91 11.28 2.66
C ALA A 64 12.16 10.64 4.04
N GLY A 65 11.83 9.35 4.17
CA GLY A 65 11.89 8.61 5.41
C GLY A 65 10.68 8.79 6.35
N ALA A 66 9.69 9.61 5.99
CA ALA A 66 8.45 9.72 6.76
C ALA A 66 7.74 8.37 6.83
N LYS A 67 7.23 8.00 8.01
CA LYS A 67 6.38 6.80 8.15
C LYS A 67 5.07 7.03 7.40
N ILE A 68 4.71 6.06 6.58
CA ILE A 68 3.48 6.08 5.80
C ILE A 68 2.55 4.99 6.31
N TYR A 69 1.30 5.39 6.46
CA TYR A 69 0.20 4.59 6.93
C TYR A 69 -0.87 4.51 5.84
N TRP A 70 -1.62 3.42 5.84
CA TRP A 70 -2.77 3.20 4.97
C TRP A 70 -4.06 3.52 5.72
N ASP A 71 -4.84 4.44 5.16
CA ASP A 71 -6.23 4.67 5.54
C ASP A 71 -7.12 3.78 4.66
N ASP A 72 -7.67 2.71 5.23
CA ASP A 72 -8.48 1.75 4.49
C ASP A 72 -9.88 2.28 4.13
N SER A 73 -10.35 3.30 4.86
CA SER A 73 -11.63 3.94 4.58
C SER A 73 -11.52 4.88 3.37
N ALA A 74 -10.46 5.70 3.34
CA ALA A 74 -10.18 6.60 2.23
C ALA A 74 -9.47 5.93 1.05
N ARG A 75 -8.82 4.78 1.29
CA ARG A 75 -7.95 4.05 0.35
C ARG A 75 -6.78 4.92 -0.11
N GLU A 76 -6.17 5.58 0.85
CA GLU A 76 -5.11 6.56 0.62
C GLU A 76 -3.99 6.38 1.63
N CYS A 77 -2.78 6.75 1.21
CA CYS A 77 -1.63 6.83 2.08
C CYS A 77 -1.65 8.15 2.87
N THR A 78 -1.28 8.09 4.14
CA THR A 78 -1.24 9.22 5.05
C THR A 78 -0.07 9.13 6.01
N THR A 79 0.36 10.25 6.59
CA THR A 79 1.31 10.29 7.72
C THR A 79 0.61 10.19 9.08
N VAL A 80 -0.72 10.09 9.09
CA VAL A 80 -1.51 9.97 10.33
C VAL A 80 -1.46 8.53 10.82
N ASP A 81 -0.90 8.35 12.02
CA ASP A 81 -0.81 7.09 12.74
C ASP A 81 -2.18 6.55 13.17
N THR A 82 -2.97 7.41 13.81
CA THR A 82 -4.15 6.99 14.55
C THR A 82 -5.15 6.29 13.64
N SER A 83 -5.52 5.06 14.01
CA SER A 83 -6.49 4.22 13.29
C SER A 83 -6.08 3.77 11.87
N ASN A 84 -4.82 3.99 11.47
CA ASN A 84 -4.31 3.62 10.16
C ASN A 84 -3.21 2.55 10.27
N THR A 85 -3.03 1.76 9.22
CA THR A 85 -2.08 0.65 9.23
C THR A 85 -0.72 1.09 8.74
N ALA A 86 0.36 0.85 9.50
CA ALA A 86 1.71 1.18 9.05
C ALA A 86 2.14 0.29 7.88
N ILE A 87 2.38 0.88 6.70
CA ILE A 87 2.70 0.14 5.48
C ILE A 87 4.15 0.30 5.03
N GLY A 88 4.84 1.35 5.47
CA GLY A 88 6.17 1.65 4.95
C GLY A 88 6.69 3.03 5.26
N VAL A 89 7.60 3.50 4.40
CA VAL A 89 8.21 4.82 4.48
C VAL A 89 8.24 5.50 3.13
N ALA A 90 8.10 6.83 3.12
CA ALA A 90 8.27 7.62 1.91
C ALA A 90 9.74 7.58 1.45
N THR A 91 9.98 7.39 0.16
CA THR A 91 11.34 7.39 -0.40
C THR A 91 11.82 8.77 -0.84
N GLU A 92 10.88 9.69 -1.08
CA GLU A 92 11.13 11.06 -1.50
C GLU A 92 10.19 12.04 -0.81
N ALA A 93 10.51 13.33 -0.89
CA ALA A 93 9.63 14.38 -0.40
C ALA A 93 8.49 14.61 -1.40
N VAL A 94 7.29 14.87 -0.88
CA VAL A 94 6.12 15.23 -1.67
C VAL A 94 5.57 16.53 -1.13
N ALA A 95 5.28 17.48 -2.01
CA ALA A 95 4.70 18.75 -1.60
C ALA A 95 3.29 18.56 -0.99
N GLY A 96 2.86 19.55 -0.21
CA GLY A 96 1.59 19.54 0.50
C GLY A 96 0.47 20.26 -0.24
N GLY A 97 0.51 20.33 -1.57
CA GLY A 97 -0.56 20.91 -2.37
C GLY A 97 -1.74 19.96 -2.56
N ALA A 98 -2.89 20.51 -2.94
CA ALA A 98 -4.09 19.71 -3.24
C ALA A 98 -3.93 18.82 -4.49
N GLY A 99 -3.05 19.19 -5.41
CA GLY A 99 -2.72 18.40 -6.61
C GLY A 99 -1.62 17.36 -6.38
N ASP A 100 -0.92 17.42 -5.26
CA ASP A 100 0.13 16.46 -4.91
C ASP A 100 -0.54 15.24 -4.29
N VAL A 101 -1.07 14.35 -5.12
CA VAL A 101 -1.89 13.20 -4.69
C VAL A 101 -1.20 11.85 -4.87
N ILE A 102 0.05 11.84 -5.35
CA ILE A 102 0.85 10.62 -5.49
C ILE A 102 2.10 10.76 -4.63
N GLY A 103 2.45 9.69 -3.90
CA GLY A 103 3.67 9.61 -3.14
C GLY A 103 4.31 8.22 -3.22
N ARG A 104 5.64 8.21 -3.26
CA ARG A 104 6.41 6.97 -3.43
C ARG A 104 6.73 6.31 -2.08
N VAL A 105 6.17 5.13 -1.86
CA VAL A 105 6.26 4.39 -0.59
C VAL A 105 7.07 3.12 -0.78
N ARG A 106 8.11 2.95 0.05
CA ARG A 106 8.79 1.66 0.23
C ARG A 106 8.02 0.84 1.25
N LEU A 107 7.47 -0.30 0.83
CA LEU A 107 6.74 -1.21 1.71
C LEU A 107 7.69 -1.86 2.72
N ASN A 108 7.21 -2.00 3.96
CA ASN A 108 7.97 -2.61 5.07
C ASN A 108 7.98 -4.14 5.00
N GLY A 109 7.02 -4.76 4.30
CA GLY A 109 6.86 -6.22 4.22
C GLY A 109 6.64 -6.90 5.57
N SER A 110 6.19 -6.16 6.60
CA SER A 110 6.20 -6.62 7.99
C SER A 110 4.80 -6.70 8.56
N PHE A 111 4.41 -7.90 8.99
CA PHE A 111 3.30 -8.18 9.92
C PHE A 111 3.68 -9.35 10.83
#